data_AF-A0A132H8I5-F1
#
_entry.id   AF-A0A132H8I5-F1
#
_cell.length_a   1.000
_cell.length_b   1.000
_cell.length_c   1.000
_cell.angle_alpha   90.00
_cell.angle_beta   90.00
_cell.angle_gamma   90.00
#
_symmetry.space_group_name_H-M   'P 1'
#
loop_
_entity.id
_entity.type
_entity.pdbx_description
1 polymer ?
#
loop_
_entity_poly.entity_id
_entity_poly.type
_entity_poly.pdbx_seq_one_letter_code
_entity_poly.pdbx_strand_id
1 'polypeptide(L)'
;MQTGNIGVKTENIFPVIKKFLYSDQEIFLREIISNAVDATQKLKALAASGEFKGELGDLTIKVEVDKKKKTLTVRDRGIGMNAEEVDKYINQIAFSGAEEFIAKFKTQSEAEAANIIGHFGLGFYSAFMVSSKVSLISKSCKEEGANGVIWECDGSPEYTMNEIPKGDRGTDVILYIADDAQEFLEEGRIRELLNKYCKFLPIPIQFGTRKVQEEIEGETDKDGKPKTKEVEKPWIINDVAPLWKKAPADIKDEEYNDFYHTLYPMNFGEPLFHIHLNVDYPFNLTGILYFP
;
A
#
# COMPACT_ATOMS: atom_id res chain seq x y z
N MET A 1 -25.23 15.60 0.63
CA MET A 1 -24.90 14.96 -0.65
C MET A 1 -24.42 16.00 -1.62
N GLN A 2 -23.12 15.97 -1.89
CA GLN A 2 -22.48 16.79 -2.92
C GLN A 2 -22.27 15.91 -4.14
N THR A 3 -22.84 16.33 -5.26
CA THR A 3 -22.59 15.76 -6.58
C THR A 3 -21.78 16.79 -7.35
N GLY A 4 -20.60 16.40 -7.80
CA GLY A 4 -19.70 17.26 -8.56
C GLY A 4 -19.35 16.61 -9.88
N ASN A 5 -19.08 17.45 -10.87
CA ASN A 5 -18.29 17.04 -12.02
C ASN A 5 -16.85 17.47 -11.72
N ILE A 6 -15.91 16.55 -11.85
CA ILE A 6 -14.49 16.86 -11.81
C ILE A 6 -14.21 17.90 -12.89
N GLY A 7 -13.60 19.02 -12.52
CA GLY A 7 -13.38 20.15 -13.43
C GLY A 7 -12.33 19.83 -14.50
N VAL A 8 -12.71 19.12 -15.56
CA VAL A 8 -11.83 18.86 -16.72
C VAL A 8 -12.67 18.75 -18.00
N LYS A 9 -12.35 19.57 -19.01
CA LYS A 9 -12.92 19.54 -20.38
C LYS A 9 -12.42 18.37 -21.23
N THR A 10 -11.93 17.29 -20.61
CA THR A 10 -11.43 16.12 -21.33
C THR A 10 -12.21 14.89 -20.91
N GLU A 11 -13.30 14.63 -21.63
CA GLU A 11 -14.17 13.45 -21.53
C GLU A 11 -13.41 12.10 -21.67
N ASN A 12 -12.09 12.12 -21.82
CA ASN A 12 -11.25 11.00 -22.25
C ASN A 12 -10.09 10.66 -21.29
N ILE A 13 -10.05 11.19 -20.06
CA ILE A 13 -8.90 10.96 -19.16
C ILE A 13 -8.80 9.51 -18.69
N PHE A 14 -9.92 8.93 -18.24
CA PHE A 14 -9.98 7.56 -17.76
C PHE A 14 -9.73 6.52 -18.86
N PRO A 15 -10.30 6.65 -20.08
CA PRO A 15 -9.92 5.79 -21.20
C PRO A 15 -8.42 5.80 -21.51
N VAL A 16 -7.75 6.96 -21.41
CA VAL A 16 -6.29 7.08 -21.66
C VAL A 16 -5.49 6.44 -20.54
N ILE A 17 -5.85 6.72 -19.28
CA ILE A 17 -5.26 6.09 -18.09
C ILE A 17 -5.39 4.56 -18.19
N LYS A 18 -6.60 4.05 -18.48
CA LYS A 18 -6.85 2.62 -18.70
C LYS A 18 -5.96 2.10 -19.84
N LYS A 19 -6.05 2.69 -21.05
CA LYS A 19 -5.31 2.25 -22.25
C LYS A 19 -3.79 2.14 -22.02
N PHE A 20 -3.20 3.10 -21.34
CA PHE A 20 -1.77 3.18 -21.11
C PHE A 20 -1.32 2.21 -20.00
N LEU A 21 -2.11 2.11 -18.93
CA LEU A 21 -1.80 1.28 -17.77
C LEU A 21 -2.14 -0.21 -17.95
N TYR A 22 -2.84 -0.59 -19.03
CA TYR A 22 -3.03 -2.01 -19.38
C TYR A 22 -1.70 -2.77 -19.56
N SER A 23 -0.58 -2.07 -19.77
CA SER A 23 0.75 -2.68 -19.88
C SER A 23 1.28 -3.23 -18.55
N ASP A 24 0.82 -2.72 -17.39
CA ASP A 24 1.20 -3.24 -16.07
C ASP A 24 0.05 -3.08 -15.07
N GLN A 25 -0.99 -3.90 -15.25
CA GLN A 25 -2.18 -3.94 -14.40
C GLN A 25 -1.88 -4.24 -12.92
N GLU A 26 -0.64 -4.56 -12.57
CA GLU A 26 -0.20 -4.91 -11.22
C GLU A 26 0.10 -3.68 -10.36
N ILE A 27 0.34 -2.53 -10.99
CA ILE A 27 0.84 -1.31 -10.31
C ILE A 27 -0.19 -0.71 -9.33
N PHE A 28 -1.50 -0.92 -9.55
CA PHE A 28 -2.52 -0.27 -8.72
C PHE A 28 -2.36 -0.58 -7.23
N LEU A 29 -2.03 -1.83 -6.88
CA LEU A 29 -1.90 -2.26 -5.50
C LEU A 29 -0.66 -1.63 -4.85
N ARG A 30 0.44 -1.49 -5.62
CA ARG A 30 1.65 -0.77 -5.19
C ARG A 30 1.32 0.67 -4.84
N GLU A 31 0.62 1.39 -5.72
CA GLU A 31 0.31 2.81 -5.52
C GLU A 31 -0.61 3.04 -4.31
N ILE A 32 -1.66 2.23 -4.15
CA ILE A 32 -2.59 2.36 -3.03
C ILE A 32 -1.89 2.06 -1.70
N ILE A 33 -1.07 1.01 -1.65
CA ILE A 33 -0.32 0.67 -0.42
C ILE A 33 0.74 1.72 -0.12
N SER A 34 1.44 2.26 -1.12
CA SER A 34 2.38 3.36 -0.93
C SER A 34 1.69 4.58 -0.30
N ASN A 35 0.50 4.95 -0.78
CA ASN A 35 -0.29 6.03 -0.18
C ASN A 35 -0.69 5.74 1.28
N ALA A 36 -1.06 4.50 1.60
CA ALA A 36 -1.36 4.06 2.96
C ALA A 36 -0.12 4.11 3.89
N VAL A 37 1.05 3.73 3.36
CA VAL A 37 2.34 3.85 4.06
C VAL A 37 2.67 5.30 4.35
N ASP A 38 2.56 6.18 3.34
CA ASP A 38 2.83 7.61 3.48
C ASP A 38 1.89 8.26 4.50
N ALA A 39 0.59 7.93 4.46
CA ALA A 39 -0.39 8.41 5.43
C ALA A 39 -0.03 7.97 6.86
N THR A 40 0.46 6.75 7.02
CA THR A 40 0.88 6.21 8.32
C THR A 40 2.19 6.83 8.81
N GLN A 41 3.16 7.05 7.92
CA GLN A 41 4.42 7.71 8.27
C GLN A 41 4.21 9.18 8.64
N LYS A 42 3.35 9.90 7.91
CA LYS A 42 2.93 11.27 8.27
C LYS A 42 2.31 11.31 9.66
N LEU A 43 1.45 10.35 10.00
CA LEU A 43 0.87 10.25 11.34
C LEU A 43 1.96 10.04 12.41
N LYS A 44 2.90 9.12 12.17
CA LYS A 44 4.03 8.89 13.09
C LYS A 44 4.87 10.16 13.28
N ALA A 45 5.10 10.93 12.21
CA ALA A 45 5.82 12.19 12.27
C ALA A 45 5.07 13.25 13.10
N LEU A 46 3.76 13.39 12.90
CA LEU A 46 2.91 14.29 13.69
C LEU A 46 2.85 13.90 15.17
N ALA A 47 2.85 12.60 15.48
CA ALA A 47 2.92 12.12 16.85
C ALA A 47 4.28 12.44 17.48
N ALA A 48 5.37 12.25 16.73
CA ALA A 48 6.72 12.56 17.18
C ALA A 48 6.97 14.06 17.39
N SER A 49 6.33 14.92 16.59
CA SER A 49 6.38 16.39 16.77
C SER A 49 5.46 16.91 17.88
N GLY A 50 4.57 16.06 18.42
CA GLY A 50 3.59 16.43 19.44
C GLY A 50 2.32 17.10 18.89
N GLU A 51 2.17 17.20 17.57
CA GLU A 51 0.98 17.74 16.91
C GLU A 51 -0.21 16.77 16.97
N PHE A 52 0.06 15.46 16.94
CA PHE A 52 -0.96 14.44 17.17
C PHE A 52 -0.90 13.95 18.63
N LYS A 53 -2.00 14.16 19.38
CA LYS A 53 -2.09 13.83 20.81
C LYS A 53 -2.86 12.53 21.12
N GLY A 54 -3.42 11.88 20.10
CA GLY A 54 -4.14 10.62 20.25
C GLY A 54 -3.19 9.42 20.35
N GLU A 55 -3.74 8.25 20.68
CA GLU A 55 -2.98 7.00 20.65
C GLU A 55 -2.77 6.51 19.21
N LEU A 56 -1.55 6.11 18.88
CA LEU A 56 -1.24 5.51 17.58
C LEU A 56 -1.92 4.14 17.42
N GLY A 57 -2.01 3.33 18.47
CA GLY A 57 -2.59 1.98 18.38
C GLY A 57 -1.96 1.11 17.28
N ASP A 58 -2.71 0.12 16.81
CA ASP A 58 -2.32 -0.73 15.67
C ASP A 58 -2.35 0.04 14.34
N LEU A 59 -1.17 0.26 13.75
CA LEU A 59 -0.99 0.95 12.46
C LEU A 59 -0.84 -0.01 11.28
N THR A 60 -1.15 -1.30 11.47
CA THR A 60 -1.07 -2.30 10.40
C THR A 60 -2.02 -1.95 9.26
N ILE A 61 -1.50 -1.88 8.04
CA ILE A 61 -2.29 -1.75 6.81
C ILE A 61 -2.95 -3.09 6.54
N LYS A 62 -4.26 -3.10 6.33
CA LYS A 62 -5.02 -4.33 6.09
C LYS A 62 -5.44 -4.40 4.63
N VAL A 63 -5.15 -5.53 3.99
CA VAL A 63 -5.59 -5.84 2.64
C VAL A 63 -6.61 -6.97 2.74
N GLU A 64 -7.81 -6.75 2.20
CA GLU A 64 -8.95 -7.66 2.36
C GLU A 64 -9.62 -7.91 1.00
N VAL A 65 -9.79 -9.19 0.65
CA VAL A 65 -10.55 -9.61 -0.54
C VAL A 65 -11.89 -10.19 -0.10
N ASP A 66 -12.99 -9.68 -0.66
CA ASP A 66 -14.33 -10.21 -0.48
C ASP A 66 -14.86 -10.68 -1.84
N LYS A 67 -14.74 -11.99 -2.10
CA LYS A 67 -15.22 -12.61 -3.34
C LYS A 67 -16.74 -12.46 -3.53
N LYS A 68 -17.52 -12.39 -2.44
CA LYS A 68 -18.99 -12.29 -2.52
C LYS A 68 -19.41 -10.89 -2.94
N LYS A 69 -18.75 -9.87 -2.41
CA LYS A 69 -18.98 -8.47 -2.78
C LYS A 69 -18.21 -8.04 -4.04
N LYS A 70 -17.32 -8.90 -4.54
CA LYS A 70 -16.35 -8.60 -5.62
C LYS A 70 -15.51 -7.36 -5.28
N THR A 71 -15.01 -7.27 -4.05
CA THR A 71 -14.22 -6.11 -3.61
C THR A 71 -12.83 -6.49 -3.13
N LEU A 72 -11.86 -5.62 -3.42
CA LEU A 72 -10.56 -5.57 -2.77
C LEU A 72 -10.48 -4.27 -1.96
N THR A 73 -10.16 -4.37 -0.67
CA THR A 73 -10.07 -3.22 0.23
C THR A 73 -8.65 -3.08 0.76
N VAL A 74 -8.11 -1.87 0.72
CA VAL A 74 -6.91 -1.49 1.46
C VAL A 74 -7.31 -0.50 2.54
N ARG A 75 -7.02 -0.83 3.80
CA ARG A 75 -7.34 -0.02 4.98
C ARG A 75 -6.06 0.39 5.69
N ASP A 76 -5.92 1.68 5.94
CA ASP A 76 -4.90 2.24 6.82
C ASP A 76 -5.51 2.97 8.01
N ARG A 77 -4.73 3.11 9.09
CA ARG A 77 -5.07 3.92 10.27
C ARG A 77 -4.15 5.14 10.40
N GLY A 78 -3.78 5.72 9.26
CA GLY A 78 -2.91 6.88 9.12
C GLY A 78 -3.62 8.21 9.42
N ILE A 79 -3.17 9.29 8.78
CA ILE A 79 -3.71 10.64 9.01
C ILE A 79 -5.16 10.82 8.52
N GLY A 80 -5.61 10.02 7.55
CA GLY A 80 -6.89 10.22 6.87
C GLY A 80 -7.05 11.60 6.22
N MET A 81 -8.27 11.90 5.79
CA MET A 81 -8.63 13.14 5.11
C MET A 81 -10.02 13.61 5.58
N ASN A 82 -10.23 14.92 5.64
CA ASN A 82 -11.56 15.52 5.75
C ASN A 82 -12.15 15.79 4.34
N ALA A 83 -13.38 16.29 4.26
CA ALA A 83 -14.05 16.53 2.98
C ALA A 83 -13.30 17.54 2.08
N GLU A 84 -12.70 18.58 2.66
CA GLU A 84 -11.92 19.58 1.92
C GLU A 84 -10.62 19.00 1.36
N GLU A 85 -9.95 18.15 2.14
CA GLU A 85 -8.73 17.44 1.71
C GLU A 85 -9.06 16.43 0.61
N VAL A 86 -10.18 15.72 0.69
CA VAL A 86 -10.63 14.84 -0.40
C VAL A 86 -10.90 15.65 -1.66
N ASP A 87 -11.62 16.77 -1.57
CA ASP A 87 -11.86 17.60 -2.76
C ASP A 87 -10.55 18.11 -3.38
N LYS A 88 -9.63 18.60 -2.55
CA LYS A 88 -8.34 19.11 -3.01
C LYS A 88 -7.45 18.02 -3.62
N TYR A 89 -7.22 16.92 -2.91
CA TYR A 89 -6.22 15.92 -3.31
C TYR A 89 -6.77 14.91 -4.32
N ILE A 90 -8.01 14.47 -4.14
CA ILE A 90 -8.64 13.46 -4.99
C ILE A 90 -9.29 14.11 -6.21
N ASN A 91 -10.08 15.17 -6.05
CA ASN A 91 -10.84 15.76 -7.18
C ASN A 91 -10.07 16.81 -7.97
N GLN A 92 -9.17 17.58 -7.35
CA GLN A 92 -8.48 18.69 -8.04
C GLN A 92 -7.06 18.32 -8.45
N ILE A 93 -6.17 18.05 -7.49
CA ILE A 93 -4.72 17.88 -7.75
C ILE A 93 -4.48 16.70 -8.69
N ALA A 94 -5.06 15.54 -8.38
CA ALA A 94 -4.84 14.37 -9.19
C ALA A 94 -5.36 14.54 -10.64
N PHE A 95 -6.41 15.34 -10.88
CA PHE A 95 -6.86 15.64 -12.25
C PHE A 95 -6.06 16.73 -12.95
N SER A 96 -5.56 17.74 -12.23
CA SER A 96 -4.62 18.71 -12.82
C SER A 96 -3.33 18.01 -13.29
N GLY A 97 -2.84 17.04 -12.52
CA GLY A 97 -1.72 16.18 -12.94
C GLY A 97 -2.08 15.26 -14.10
N ALA A 98 -3.33 14.79 -14.17
CA ALA A 98 -3.83 13.99 -15.28
C ALA A 98 -3.86 14.79 -16.60
N GLU A 99 -4.29 16.04 -16.56
CA GLU A 99 -4.29 16.93 -17.72
C GLU A 99 -2.87 17.19 -18.22
N GLU A 100 -1.92 17.47 -17.30
CA GLU A 100 -0.52 17.67 -17.64
C GLU A 100 0.12 16.39 -18.22
N PHE A 101 -0.24 15.22 -17.68
CA PHE A 101 0.13 13.92 -18.21
C PHE A 101 -0.33 13.76 -19.66
N ILE A 102 -1.61 14.02 -19.96
CA ILE A 102 -2.14 13.92 -21.34
C ILE A 102 -1.43 14.89 -22.29
N ALA A 103 -1.16 16.11 -21.83
CA ALA A 103 -0.48 17.12 -22.64
C ALA A 103 0.93 16.66 -23.03
N LYS A 104 1.70 16.10 -22.08
CA LYS A 104 3.05 15.55 -22.34
C LYS A 104 3.01 14.22 -23.09
N PHE A 105 2.03 13.37 -22.81
CA PHE A 105 1.85 12.06 -23.43
C PHE A 105 1.73 12.16 -24.95
N LYS A 106 1.00 13.15 -25.47
CA LYS A 106 0.88 13.37 -26.93
C LYS A 106 2.22 13.60 -27.63
N THR A 107 3.30 13.81 -26.89
CA THR A 107 4.63 14.17 -27.39
C THR A 107 5.75 13.19 -27.01
N GLN A 108 5.47 12.13 -26.23
CA GLN A 108 6.49 11.20 -25.72
C GLN A 108 6.21 9.73 -26.05
N SER A 109 7.24 8.88 -25.95
CA SER A 109 7.11 7.43 -26.16
C SER A 109 6.40 6.73 -24.99
N GLU A 110 5.82 5.55 -25.23
CA GLU A 110 5.11 4.79 -24.19
C GLU A 110 6.02 4.43 -22.98
N ALA A 111 7.30 4.17 -23.21
CA ALA A 111 8.25 3.85 -22.13
C ALA A 111 8.56 5.07 -21.23
N GLU A 112 8.59 6.27 -21.79
CA GLU A 112 8.85 7.51 -21.03
C GLU A 112 7.63 7.91 -20.19
N ALA A 113 6.43 7.69 -20.71
CA ALA A 113 5.17 7.97 -20.01
C ALA A 113 4.93 7.07 -18.77
N ALA A 114 5.55 5.89 -18.70
CA ALA A 114 5.40 4.97 -17.56
C ALA A 114 6.12 5.48 -16.29
N ASN A 115 7.29 6.11 -16.45
CA ASN A 115 8.05 6.70 -15.34
C ASN A 115 7.43 8.01 -14.80
N ILE A 116 6.52 8.58 -15.57
CA ILE A 116 5.93 9.90 -15.35
C ILE A 116 4.81 9.81 -14.30
N ILE A 117 4.02 8.74 -14.23
CA ILE A 117 2.82 8.62 -13.38
C ILE A 117 3.08 8.85 -11.88
N GLY A 118 4.22 8.41 -11.35
CA GLY A 118 4.60 8.67 -9.95
C GLY A 118 4.82 10.15 -9.63
N HIS A 119 4.99 11.01 -10.64
CA HIS A 119 5.23 12.45 -10.49
C HIS A 119 3.94 13.30 -10.60
N PHE A 120 2.86 12.79 -11.20
CA PHE A 120 1.64 13.58 -11.48
C PHE A 120 0.49 13.32 -10.49
N GLY A 121 0.73 12.60 -9.38
CA GLY A 121 -0.30 12.36 -8.37
C GLY A 121 -1.46 11.46 -8.84
N LEU A 122 -1.23 10.66 -9.90
CA LEU A 122 -2.24 9.78 -10.50
C LEU A 122 -2.28 8.38 -9.89
N GLY A 123 -1.38 8.08 -8.93
CA GLY A 123 -1.29 6.76 -8.32
C GLY A 123 -2.62 6.25 -7.77
N PHE A 124 -3.46 7.13 -7.20
CA PHE A 124 -4.81 6.75 -6.76
C PHE A 124 -5.72 6.28 -7.91
N TYR A 125 -5.68 6.94 -9.06
CA TYR A 125 -6.56 6.63 -10.19
C TYR A 125 -6.16 5.35 -10.95
N SER A 126 -4.98 4.80 -10.69
CA SER A 126 -4.62 3.44 -11.13
C SER A 126 -5.61 2.39 -10.61
N ALA A 127 -6.33 2.65 -9.51
CA ALA A 127 -7.40 1.77 -9.01
C ALA A 127 -8.46 1.44 -10.08
N PHE A 128 -8.76 2.38 -10.99
CA PHE A 128 -9.75 2.17 -12.06
C PHE A 128 -9.26 1.27 -13.20
N MET A 129 -7.99 0.84 -13.18
CA MET A 129 -7.49 -0.16 -14.13
C MET A 129 -8.11 -1.53 -13.90
N VAL A 130 -8.48 -1.83 -12.65
CA VAL A 130 -8.98 -3.14 -12.22
C VAL A 130 -10.38 -3.07 -11.60
N SER A 131 -10.93 -1.87 -11.47
CA SER A 131 -12.22 -1.65 -10.82
C SER A 131 -13.21 -0.87 -11.69
N SER A 132 -14.48 -1.24 -11.57
CA SER A 132 -15.60 -0.53 -12.19
C SER A 132 -16.09 0.63 -11.31
N LYS A 133 -15.76 0.61 -10.03
CA LYS A 133 -16.08 1.65 -9.04
C LYS A 133 -15.00 1.66 -7.96
N VAL A 134 -14.70 2.84 -7.45
CA VAL A 134 -13.88 3.04 -6.26
C VAL A 134 -14.68 3.81 -5.23
N SER A 135 -14.69 3.33 -3.99
CA SER A 135 -15.17 4.08 -2.84
C SER A 135 -14.00 4.37 -1.90
N LEU A 136 -13.80 5.64 -1.58
CA LEU A 136 -12.85 6.12 -0.59
C LEU A 136 -13.62 6.55 0.64
N ILE A 137 -13.35 5.93 1.78
CA ILE A 137 -13.90 6.33 3.06
C ILE A 137 -12.76 6.80 3.94
N SER A 138 -12.76 8.05 4.37
CA SER A 138 -11.66 8.61 5.13
C SER A 138 -12.11 9.44 6.31
N LYS A 139 -11.31 9.47 7.37
CA LYS A 139 -11.51 10.34 8.53
C LYS A 139 -10.17 10.89 9.00
N SER A 140 -10.07 12.22 8.98
CA SER A 140 -8.88 12.95 9.40
C SER A 140 -8.58 12.76 10.88
N CYS A 141 -7.30 12.69 11.22
CA CYS A 141 -6.80 12.67 12.59
C CYS A 141 -6.69 14.08 13.21
N LYS A 142 -6.90 15.14 12.43
CA LYS A 142 -6.71 16.54 12.85
C LYS A 142 -7.83 17.04 13.77
N GLU A 143 -9.03 16.52 13.60
CA GLU A 143 -10.22 17.02 14.28
C GLU A 143 -10.91 15.88 15.05
N GLU A 144 -10.87 15.97 16.37
CA GLU A 144 -11.54 15.01 17.24
C GLU A 144 -13.06 15.17 17.11
N GLY A 145 -13.76 14.05 16.92
CA GLY A 145 -15.21 14.05 16.72
C GLY A 145 -15.69 14.50 15.32
N ALA A 146 -14.78 14.80 14.38
CA ALA A 146 -15.16 15.10 13.01
C ALA A 146 -15.86 13.92 12.33
N ASN A 147 -16.80 14.25 11.43
CA ASN A 147 -17.42 13.29 10.54
C ASN A 147 -16.37 12.72 9.59
N GLY A 148 -16.53 11.45 9.22
CA GLY A 148 -15.82 10.89 8.09
C GLY A 148 -16.41 11.39 6.78
N VAL A 149 -15.68 11.21 5.69
CA VAL A 149 -16.13 11.47 4.34
C VAL A 149 -16.15 10.16 3.56
N ILE A 150 -17.21 9.95 2.77
CA ILE A 150 -17.24 8.96 1.71
C ILE A 150 -17.23 9.68 0.37
N TRP A 151 -16.32 9.26 -0.49
CA TRP A 151 -16.22 9.65 -1.88
C TRP A 151 -16.39 8.42 -2.75
N GLU A 152 -17.17 8.52 -3.81
CA GLU A 152 -17.39 7.42 -4.76
C GLU A 152 -17.32 7.92 -6.19
N CYS A 153 -16.68 7.14 -7.05
CA CYS A 153 -16.57 7.39 -8.48
C CYS A 153 -16.55 6.05 -9.23
N ASP A 154 -17.19 6.02 -10.39
CA ASP A 154 -17.28 4.86 -11.29
C ASP A 154 -16.26 4.90 -12.44
N GLY A 155 -15.29 5.81 -12.36
CA GLY A 155 -14.31 6.05 -13.41
C GLY A 155 -14.84 6.95 -14.52
N SER A 156 -15.98 7.62 -14.32
CA SER A 156 -16.38 8.80 -15.06
C SER A 156 -15.87 10.08 -14.38
N PRO A 157 -15.95 11.25 -15.03
CA PRO A 157 -15.70 12.55 -14.39
C PRO A 157 -16.72 12.91 -13.29
N GLU A 158 -17.72 12.06 -13.04
CA GLU A 158 -18.70 12.29 -11.99
C GLU A 158 -18.28 11.60 -10.70
N TYR A 159 -18.48 12.29 -9.58
CA TYR A 159 -18.27 11.73 -8.26
C TYR A 159 -19.40 12.16 -7.31
N THR A 160 -19.57 11.35 -6.27
CA THR A 160 -20.43 11.69 -5.14
C THR A 160 -19.60 11.81 -3.87
N MET A 161 -19.93 12.77 -3.03
CA MET A 161 -19.30 12.96 -1.73
C MET A 161 -20.36 13.21 -0.66
N ASN A 162 -20.22 12.50 0.46
CA ASN A 162 -21.11 12.64 1.62
C ASN A 162 -20.31 12.59 2.91
N GLU A 163 -20.74 13.36 3.90
CA GLU A 163 -20.31 13.12 5.28
C GLU A 163 -20.99 11.86 5.82
N ILE A 164 -20.24 11.10 6.60
CA ILE A 164 -20.72 9.91 7.27
C ILE A 164 -20.25 9.89 8.73
N PRO A 165 -21.07 9.38 9.65
CA PRO A 165 -20.69 9.25 11.07
C PRO A 165 -19.64 8.15 11.32
N LYS A 166 -18.95 7.66 10.29
CA LYS A 166 -18.12 6.45 10.38
C LYS A 166 -16.80 6.72 11.12
N GLY A 167 -16.59 5.97 12.20
CA GLY A 167 -15.37 5.18 12.41
C GLY A 167 -14.16 5.83 13.06
N ASP A 168 -13.15 4.98 13.19
CA ASP A 168 -11.76 5.28 13.57
C ASP A 168 -11.06 6.11 12.48
N ARG A 169 -9.92 6.72 12.79
CA ARG A 169 -9.16 7.53 11.82
C ARG A 169 -8.57 6.67 10.70
N GLY A 170 -8.17 7.32 9.61
CA GLY A 170 -7.46 6.70 8.49
C GLY A 170 -8.32 6.64 7.23
N THR A 171 -8.01 5.71 6.33
CA THR A 171 -8.68 5.59 5.03
C THR A 171 -8.94 4.13 4.66
N ASP A 172 -10.15 3.84 4.20
CA ASP A 172 -10.49 2.64 3.45
C ASP A 172 -10.57 3.00 1.95
N VAL A 173 -9.77 2.35 1.12
CA VAL A 173 -9.91 2.37 -0.34
C VAL A 173 -10.53 1.05 -0.78
N ILE A 174 -11.75 1.10 -1.31
CA ILE A 174 -12.55 -0.07 -1.69
C ILE A 174 -12.67 -0.09 -3.21
N LEU A 175 -12.12 -1.13 -3.83
CA LEU A 175 -12.13 -1.35 -5.26
C LEU A 175 -13.18 -2.39 -5.58
N TYR A 176 -14.19 -2.03 -6.37
CA TYR A 176 -15.18 -2.96 -6.90
C TYR A 176 -14.61 -3.55 -8.18
N ILE A 177 -14.11 -4.78 -8.10
CA ILE A 177 -13.32 -5.41 -9.15
C ILE A 177 -14.17 -5.64 -10.40
N ALA A 178 -13.67 -5.16 -11.54
CA ALA A 178 -14.32 -5.24 -12.83
C ALA A 178 -14.41 -6.70 -13.33
N ASP A 179 -15.37 -6.98 -14.21
CA ASP A 179 -15.62 -8.35 -14.70
C ASP A 179 -14.45 -8.92 -15.54
N ASP A 180 -13.63 -8.07 -16.14
CA ASP A 180 -12.41 -8.43 -16.88
C ASP A 180 -11.15 -8.51 -15.99
N ALA A 181 -11.26 -8.19 -14.71
CA ALA A 181 -10.16 -8.12 -13.74
C ALA A 181 -10.35 -9.07 -12.54
N GLN A 182 -11.18 -10.11 -12.68
CA GLN A 182 -11.54 -11.04 -11.59
C GLN A 182 -10.34 -11.78 -10.98
N GLU A 183 -9.19 -11.84 -11.66
CA GLU A 183 -7.96 -12.40 -11.08
C GLU A 183 -7.54 -11.72 -9.77
N PHE A 184 -7.87 -10.44 -9.58
CA PHE A 184 -7.56 -9.69 -8.35
C PHE A 184 -8.52 -9.99 -7.20
N LEU A 185 -9.49 -10.90 -7.41
CA LEU A 185 -10.25 -11.54 -6.33
C LEU A 185 -9.59 -12.85 -5.86
N GLU A 186 -8.53 -13.32 -6.53
CA GLU A 186 -7.80 -14.51 -6.11
C GLU A 186 -6.69 -14.15 -5.12
N GLU A 187 -6.76 -14.72 -3.91
CA GLU A 187 -5.81 -14.39 -2.84
C GLU A 187 -4.36 -14.70 -3.22
N GLY A 188 -4.13 -15.75 -4.03
CA GLY A 188 -2.82 -16.08 -4.57
C GLY A 188 -2.23 -14.95 -5.39
N ARG A 189 -3.05 -14.33 -6.26
CA ARG A 189 -2.63 -13.21 -7.12
C ARG A 189 -2.30 -11.98 -6.29
N ILE A 190 -3.16 -11.60 -5.34
CA ILE A 190 -2.90 -10.47 -4.44
C ILE A 190 -1.62 -10.71 -3.62
N ARG A 191 -1.41 -11.93 -3.12
CA ARG A 191 -0.20 -12.29 -2.39
C ARG A 191 1.07 -12.15 -3.24
N GLU A 192 1.03 -12.54 -4.50
CA GLU A 192 2.16 -12.35 -5.43
C GLU A 192 2.50 -10.87 -5.57
N LEU A 193 1.51 -10.01 -5.77
CA LEU A 193 1.70 -8.57 -5.88
C LEU A 193 2.26 -7.96 -4.60
N LEU A 194 1.72 -8.34 -3.43
CA LEU A 194 2.22 -7.87 -2.13
C LEU A 194 3.68 -8.30 -1.92
N ASN A 195 4.04 -9.53 -2.28
CA ASN A 195 5.43 -10.00 -2.20
C ASN A 195 6.35 -9.31 -3.20
N LYS A 196 5.85 -8.95 -4.39
CA LYS A 196 6.63 -8.29 -5.43
C LYS A 196 6.93 -6.82 -5.09
N TYR A 197 5.94 -6.09 -4.58
CA TYR A 197 6.04 -4.63 -4.42
C TYR A 197 6.14 -4.15 -2.98
N CYS A 198 5.68 -4.94 -2.00
CA CYS A 198 5.50 -4.47 -0.63
C CYS A 198 6.43 -5.14 0.39
N LYS A 199 7.31 -6.05 -0.06
CA LYS A 199 8.11 -6.96 0.77
C LYS A 199 8.89 -6.28 1.91
N PHE A 200 9.36 -5.06 1.68
CA PHE A 200 10.22 -4.34 2.62
C PHE A 200 9.68 -2.95 3.01
N LEU A 201 8.38 -2.74 2.85
CA LEU A 201 7.75 -1.49 3.25
C LEU A 201 7.78 -1.31 4.78
N PRO A 202 7.93 -0.07 5.28
CA PRO A 202 8.22 0.20 6.70
C PRO A 202 7.01 0.09 7.64
N ILE A 203 5.83 -0.23 7.11
CA ILE A 203 4.59 -0.40 7.87
C ILE A 203 4.11 -1.84 7.69
N PRO A 204 3.69 -2.55 8.75
CA PRO A 204 3.18 -3.90 8.63
C PRO A 204 1.96 -3.95 7.71
N ILE A 205 1.92 -4.94 6.82
CA ILE A 205 0.82 -5.18 5.89
C ILE A 205 0.26 -6.55 6.20
N GLN A 206 -0.98 -6.58 6.66
CA GLN A 206 -1.73 -7.79 6.93
C GLN A 206 -2.52 -8.20 5.70
N PHE A 207 -2.40 -9.47 5.31
CA PHE A 207 -3.24 -10.10 4.29
C PHE A 207 -3.76 -11.46 4.78
N GLY A 208 -5.01 -11.49 5.22
CA GLY A 208 -5.64 -12.68 5.80
C GLY A 208 -5.01 -13.11 7.14
N THR A 209 -5.11 -14.42 7.39
CA THR A 209 -4.61 -15.09 8.60
C THR A 209 -3.79 -16.30 8.22
N ARG A 210 -2.91 -16.73 9.13
CA ARG A 210 -2.15 -17.96 9.00
C ARG A 210 -2.19 -18.77 10.28
N LYS A 211 -2.14 -20.09 10.13
CA LYS A 211 -1.99 -21.03 11.24
C LYS A 211 -0.53 -21.07 11.67
N VAL A 212 -0.28 -20.86 12.95
CA VAL A 212 1.05 -20.97 13.57
C VAL A 212 0.96 -21.85 14.80
N GLN A 213 2.05 -22.56 15.09
CA GLN A 213 2.18 -23.28 16.34
C GLN A 213 2.69 -22.31 17.41
N GLU A 214 1.95 -22.20 18.51
CA GLU A 214 2.35 -21.45 19.70
C GLU A 214 2.55 -22.38 20.88
N GLU A 215 3.59 -22.11 21.67
CA GLU A 215 3.82 -22.81 22.93
C GLU A 215 2.69 -22.53 23.92
N ILE A 216 2.29 -23.56 24.66
CA ILE A 216 1.33 -23.47 25.77
C ILE A 216 2.14 -23.23 27.03
N GLU A 217 2.04 -22.02 27.60
CA GLU A 217 2.74 -21.68 28.84
C GLU A 217 2.45 -22.70 29.95
N GLY A 218 3.52 -23.29 30.50
CA GLY A 218 3.44 -24.22 31.62
C GLY A 218 3.12 -25.68 31.27
N GLU A 219 2.93 -26.02 29.99
CA GLU A 219 2.76 -27.41 29.55
C GLU A 219 3.97 -27.94 28.79
N THR A 220 4.52 -29.06 29.27
CA THR A 220 5.54 -29.83 28.54
C THR A 220 5.01 -31.17 28.07
N ASP A 221 5.55 -31.66 26.96
CA ASP A 221 5.30 -33.00 26.46
C ASP A 221 6.05 -34.05 27.30
N LYS A 222 5.93 -35.32 26.89
CA LYS A 222 6.53 -36.46 27.60
C LYS A 222 8.07 -36.42 27.57
N ASP A 223 8.65 -35.62 26.68
CA ASP A 223 10.09 -35.45 26.46
C ASP A 223 10.61 -34.14 27.08
N GLY A 224 9.77 -33.41 27.83
CA GLY A 224 10.13 -32.16 28.50
C GLY A 224 10.19 -30.94 27.57
N LYS A 225 9.70 -31.03 26.33
CA LYS A 225 9.62 -29.91 25.39
C LYS A 225 8.30 -29.15 25.57
N PRO A 226 8.25 -27.83 25.33
CA PRO A 226 6.99 -27.08 25.38
C PRO A 226 5.95 -27.70 24.46
N LYS A 227 4.74 -27.96 24.96
CA LYS A 227 3.64 -28.34 24.08
C LYS A 227 3.24 -27.15 23.23
N THR A 228 2.91 -27.40 21.97
CA THR A 228 2.39 -26.39 21.07
C THR A 228 0.91 -26.61 20.75
N LYS A 229 0.19 -25.51 20.49
CA LYS A 229 -1.16 -25.52 19.91
C LYS A 229 -1.17 -24.75 18.60
N GLU A 230 -1.96 -25.22 17.65
CA GLU A 230 -2.21 -24.48 16.42
C GLU A 230 -3.19 -23.34 16.73
N VAL A 231 -2.78 -22.10 16.44
CA VAL A 231 -3.63 -20.92 16.52
C VAL A 231 -3.63 -20.18 15.19
N GLU A 232 -4.70 -19.43 14.96
CA GLU A 232 -4.83 -18.57 13.80
C GLU A 232 -4.42 -17.14 14.17
N LYS A 233 -3.43 -16.59 13.47
CA LYS A 233 -2.93 -15.22 13.68
C LYS A 233 -3.02 -14.37 12.41
N PRO A 234 -3.11 -13.04 12.54
CA PRO A 234 -2.93 -12.13 11.42
C PRO A 234 -1.66 -12.44 10.63
N TRP A 235 -1.78 -12.54 9.31
CA TRP A 235 -0.62 -12.81 8.47
C TRP A 235 -0.02 -11.49 7.97
N ILE A 236 1.07 -11.08 8.61
CA ILE A 236 1.91 -9.97 8.13
C ILE A 236 2.77 -10.49 6.98
N ILE A 237 2.62 -9.90 5.79
CA ILE A 237 3.21 -10.40 4.55
C ILE A 237 4.61 -9.81 4.27
N ASN A 238 4.92 -8.64 4.84
CA ASN A 238 6.16 -7.92 4.62
C ASN A 238 7.07 -7.91 5.85
N ASP A 239 8.35 -7.64 5.61
CA ASP A 239 9.36 -7.37 6.63
C ASP A 239 9.59 -5.86 6.75
N VAL A 240 9.25 -5.29 7.91
CA VAL A 240 9.41 -3.86 8.19
C VAL A 240 10.83 -3.47 8.63
N ALA A 241 11.65 -4.47 8.98
CA ALA A 241 13.01 -4.33 9.47
C ALA A 241 13.99 -5.13 8.59
N PRO A 242 14.06 -4.82 7.28
CA PRO A 242 14.95 -5.52 6.35
C PRO A 242 16.40 -5.44 6.80
N LEU A 243 17.19 -6.44 6.41
CA LEU A 243 18.55 -6.64 6.93
C LEU A 243 19.45 -5.40 6.76
N TRP A 244 19.34 -4.66 5.67
CA TRP A 244 20.14 -3.46 5.40
C TRP A 244 19.86 -2.28 6.36
N LYS A 245 18.81 -2.34 7.19
CA LYS A 245 18.55 -1.34 8.24
C LYS A 245 19.20 -1.71 9.58
N LYS A 246 19.66 -2.96 9.75
CA LYS A 246 20.34 -3.39 10.97
C LYS A 246 21.80 -2.93 10.93
N ALA A 247 22.39 -2.68 12.11
CA ALA A 247 23.80 -2.35 12.19
C ALA A 247 24.64 -3.57 11.76
N PRO A 248 25.68 -3.42 10.90
CA PRO A 248 26.48 -4.55 10.43
C PRO A 248 27.09 -5.40 11.56
N ALA A 249 27.39 -4.80 12.71
CA ALA A 249 27.95 -5.48 13.88
C ALA A 249 26.97 -6.44 14.57
N ASP A 250 25.67 -6.27 14.36
CA ASP A 250 24.60 -7.08 14.97
C ASP A 250 24.11 -8.19 14.03
N ILE A 251 24.72 -8.36 12.86
CA ILE A 251 24.28 -9.28 11.82
C ILE A 251 25.31 -10.41 11.68
N LYS A 252 24.84 -11.65 11.71
CA LYS A 252 25.68 -12.82 11.43
C LYS A 252 25.78 -13.10 9.93
N ASP A 253 26.84 -13.80 9.51
CA ASP A 253 27.02 -14.20 8.12
C ASP A 253 25.85 -15.05 7.59
N GLU A 254 25.27 -15.91 8.43
CA GLU A 254 24.10 -16.71 8.05
C GLU A 254 22.88 -15.84 7.75
N GLU A 255 22.69 -14.72 8.46
CA GLU A 255 21.57 -13.80 8.20
C GLU A 255 21.71 -13.12 6.84
N TYR A 256 22.93 -12.83 6.37
CA TYR A 256 23.16 -12.32 5.02
C TYR A 256 22.80 -13.36 3.97
N ASN A 257 23.19 -14.62 4.17
CA ASN A 257 22.84 -15.70 3.24
C ASN A 257 21.33 -15.95 3.19
N ASP A 258 20.66 -15.98 4.35
CA ASP A 258 19.21 -16.10 4.44
C ASP A 258 18.50 -14.94 3.73
N PHE A 259 19.03 -13.72 3.87
CA PHE A 259 18.51 -12.55 3.18
C PHE A 259 18.72 -12.62 1.66
N TYR A 260 19.88 -13.10 1.21
CA TYR A 260 20.14 -13.36 -0.21
C TYR A 260 19.13 -14.35 -0.80
N HIS A 261 18.90 -15.49 -0.15
CA HIS A 261 17.89 -16.46 -0.59
C HIS A 261 16.47 -15.90 -0.53
N THR A 262 16.19 -15.03 0.43
CA THR A 262 14.91 -14.31 0.49
C THR A 262 14.71 -13.42 -0.73
N LEU A 263 15.75 -12.73 -1.20
CA LEU A 263 15.70 -11.90 -2.42
C LEU A 263 15.64 -12.76 -3.70
N TYR A 264 16.35 -13.88 -3.72
CA TYR A 264 16.50 -14.76 -4.88
C TYR A 264 16.08 -16.20 -4.55
N PRO A 265 14.79 -16.48 -4.30
CA PRO A 265 14.33 -17.79 -3.83
C PRO A 265 14.51 -18.92 -4.83
N MET A 266 14.71 -18.58 -6.11
CA MET A 266 14.99 -19.56 -7.18
C MET A 266 16.49 -19.84 -7.34
N ASN A 267 17.36 -19.10 -6.65
CA ASN A 267 18.80 -19.36 -6.65
C ASN A 267 19.20 -20.19 -5.42
N PHE A 268 19.77 -21.37 -5.70
CA PHE A 268 20.22 -22.30 -4.67
C PHE A 268 21.70 -22.11 -4.30
N GLY A 269 22.44 -21.27 -5.03
CA GLY A 269 23.82 -20.93 -4.71
C GLY A 269 23.91 -19.88 -3.60
N GLU A 270 24.97 -19.94 -2.81
CA GLU A 270 25.32 -18.90 -1.83
C GLU A 270 26.12 -17.79 -2.52
N PRO A 271 26.01 -16.53 -2.05
CA PRO A 271 26.88 -15.47 -2.56
C PRO A 271 28.33 -15.72 -2.16
N LEU A 272 29.28 -15.43 -3.06
CA LEU A 272 30.71 -15.51 -2.78
C LEU A 272 31.12 -14.58 -1.63
N PHE A 273 30.56 -13.36 -1.62
CA PHE A 273 30.68 -12.41 -0.54
C PHE A 273 29.62 -11.31 -0.66
N HIS A 274 29.50 -10.49 0.38
CA HIS A 274 28.62 -9.34 0.42
C HIS A 274 29.35 -8.08 0.91
N ILE A 275 28.82 -6.91 0.57
CA ILE A 275 29.27 -5.61 1.09
C ILE A 275 28.05 -4.90 1.67
N HIS A 276 28.07 -4.63 2.98
CA HIS A 276 27.06 -3.81 3.63
C HIS A 276 27.50 -2.33 3.61
N LEU A 277 26.71 -1.51 2.94
CA LEU A 277 26.91 -0.07 2.82
C LEU A 277 26.06 0.66 3.86
N ASN A 278 26.70 1.55 4.60
CA ASN A 278 26.03 2.57 5.41
C ASN A 278 26.75 3.91 5.18
N VAL A 279 26.14 4.77 4.38
CA VAL A 279 26.67 6.08 4.00
C VAL A 279 25.72 7.14 4.52
N ASP A 280 26.22 8.04 5.35
CA ASP A 280 25.41 9.12 5.96
C ASP A 280 25.65 10.51 5.34
N TYR A 281 26.74 10.68 4.55
CA TYR A 281 27.08 11.95 3.89
C TYR A 281 27.85 11.72 2.57
N PRO A 282 27.59 12.51 1.50
CA PRO A 282 26.62 13.60 1.38
C PRO A 282 25.18 13.12 1.13
N PHE A 283 24.96 11.82 1.00
CA PHE A 283 23.64 11.19 0.87
C PHE A 283 23.47 10.16 1.98
N ASN A 284 22.23 9.96 2.41
CA ASN A 284 21.88 8.83 3.27
C ASN A 284 21.54 7.61 2.39
N LEU A 285 22.38 6.58 2.44
CA LEU A 285 22.23 5.34 1.69
C LEU A 285 22.61 4.16 2.57
N THR A 286 21.66 3.26 2.78
CA THR A 286 21.91 1.93 3.36
C THR A 286 21.61 0.87 2.31
N GLY A 287 22.37 -0.22 2.30
CA GLY A 287 22.18 -1.28 1.32
C GLY A 287 23.14 -2.44 1.49
N ILE A 288 22.83 -3.56 0.84
CA ILE A 288 23.70 -4.72 0.81
C ILE A 288 23.91 -5.10 -0.66
N LEU A 289 25.17 -5.20 -1.06
CA LEU A 289 25.57 -5.70 -2.38
C LEU A 289 26.00 -7.16 -2.23
N TYR A 290 25.43 -8.04 -3.03
CA TYR A 290 25.81 -9.45 -3.10
C TYR A 290 26.60 -9.73 -4.38
N PHE A 291 27.64 -10.56 -4.26
CA PHE A 291 28.45 -11.04 -5.36
C PHE A 291 28.18 -12.54 -5.52
N PRO A 292 27.28 -12.94 -6.43
CA PRO A 292 26.94 -14.35 -6.66
C PRO A 292 28.06 -15.12 -7.37
#